data_AF-A0A9Q6PWC4-F1
#
_entry.id   AF-A0A9Q6PWC4-F1
#
_cell.length_a   1.000
_cell.length_b   1.000
_cell.length_c   1.000
_cell.angle_alpha   90.00
_cell.angle_beta   90.00
_cell.angle_gamma   90.00
#
_symmetry.space_group_name_H-M   'P 1'
#
loop_
_entity.id
_entity.type
_entity.pdbx_description
1 polymer ?
#
loop_
_entity_poly.entity_id
_entity_poly.type
_entity_poly.pdbx_seq_one_letter_code
_entity_poly.pdbx_strand_id
1 'polypeptide(L)'
;MVKRKRFKKNQPFKWKHYSGEIILWLVRWYGRYALSYRDLKEIAAERGLEIERSTICRWVHEYGSQIAKRLRPHFRQTCASWRLDETLVKIKGRWYYLYRAIDKYGNTLDWMLSRQQNAKAAMRFFKKAIAQPYVKSPRVVNVDKHASFPPAHQKAKDEGLFSSQCKLRRVKYLNNCIENDHKAVKRKSRFRQWYQSLSTARPTIDIMEAMRMVQKDQLRYIKKQNICAQNQLIDKLFGLAA
;
A
#
# COMPACT_ATOMS: atom_id res chain seq x y z
N MET A 1 36.73 -15.05 28.37
CA MET A 1 35.31 -14.84 28.01
C MET A 1 35.23 -13.88 26.83
N VAL A 2 35.20 -14.39 25.60
CA VAL A 2 35.21 -13.57 24.37
C VAL A 2 33.86 -12.87 24.24
N LYS A 3 33.84 -11.53 24.38
CA LYS A 3 32.67 -10.70 24.11
C LYS A 3 32.31 -10.88 22.62
N ARG A 4 31.32 -11.74 22.33
CA ARG A 4 30.68 -11.82 21.01
C ARG A 4 30.20 -10.41 20.65
N LYS A 5 30.83 -9.78 19.65
CA LYS A 5 30.36 -8.53 19.05
C LYS A 5 28.88 -8.70 18.70
N ARG A 6 27.99 -7.97 19.38
CA ARG A 6 26.57 -7.85 18.99
C ARG A 6 26.54 -7.31 17.56
N PHE A 7 26.21 -8.15 16.57
CA PHE A 7 25.97 -7.71 15.20
C PHE A 7 24.82 -6.67 15.21
N LYS A 8 25.06 -5.46 14.67
CA LYS A 8 24.01 -4.45 14.46
C LYS A 8 22.94 -5.06 13.53
N LYS A 9 21.73 -5.28 14.05
CA LYS A 9 20.63 -5.99 13.37
C LYS A 9 19.93 -5.20 12.24
N ASN A 10 20.44 -4.03 11.84
CA ASN A 10 19.76 -3.14 10.88
C ASN A 10 20.74 -2.55 9.84
N GLN A 11 21.14 -3.34 8.85
CA GLN A 11 21.72 -2.83 7.61
C GLN A 11 20.88 -3.32 6.43
N PRO A 12 19.83 -2.58 6.02
CA PRO A 12 18.86 -3.06 5.03
C PRO A 12 19.44 -3.31 3.64
N PHE A 13 20.61 -2.74 3.34
CA PHE A 13 21.31 -2.88 2.06
C PHE A 13 22.62 -3.68 2.16
N LYS A 14 22.81 -4.44 3.25
CA LYS A 14 23.99 -5.28 3.39
C LYS A 14 24.09 -6.25 2.21
N TRP A 15 25.28 -6.37 1.62
CA TRP A 15 25.57 -7.22 0.45
C TRP A 15 24.90 -6.81 -0.85
N LYS A 16 24.34 -5.59 -0.94
CA LYS A 16 23.87 -5.06 -2.22
C LYS A 16 25.04 -4.40 -2.93
N HIS A 17 25.16 -4.70 -4.23
CA HIS A 17 26.16 -4.11 -5.11
C HIS A 17 25.95 -2.60 -5.32
N TYR A 18 24.68 -2.17 -5.26
CA TYR A 18 24.28 -0.77 -5.43
C TYR A 18 23.94 -0.13 -4.10
N SER A 19 24.17 1.18 -4.01
CA SER A 19 23.87 1.98 -2.81
C SER A 19 22.37 1.94 -2.47
N GLY A 20 22.06 2.12 -1.19
CA GLY A 20 20.67 2.12 -0.72
C GLY A 20 19.84 3.22 -1.37
N GLU A 21 20.46 4.38 -1.65
CA GLU A 21 19.84 5.53 -2.30
C GLU A 21 19.34 5.17 -3.71
N ILE A 22 20.18 4.50 -4.51
CA ILE A 22 19.82 4.05 -5.87
C ILE A 22 18.68 3.03 -5.81
N ILE A 23 18.78 2.06 -4.90
CA ILE A 23 17.77 1.02 -4.72
C ILE A 23 16.42 1.63 -4.36
N LEU A 24 16.38 2.48 -3.33
CA LEU A 24 15.15 3.11 -2.89
C LEU A 24 14.61 4.09 -3.93
N TRP A 25 15.48 4.81 -4.65
CA TRP A 25 15.07 5.67 -5.75
C TRP A 25 14.27 4.92 -6.82
N LEU A 26 14.80 3.81 -7.34
CA LEU A 26 14.14 3.01 -8.37
C LEU A 26 12.85 2.34 -7.86
N VAL A 27 12.87 1.81 -6.62
CA VAL A 27 11.68 1.19 -6.01
C VAL A 27 10.56 2.23 -5.78
N ARG A 28 10.91 3.44 -5.32
CA ARG A 28 9.96 4.55 -5.17
C ARG A 28 9.37 4.95 -6.52
N TRP A 29 10.19 5.06 -7.56
CA TRP A 29 9.73 5.41 -8.90
C TRP A 29 8.77 4.37 -9.45
N TYR A 30 9.08 3.08 -9.27
CA TYR A 30 8.18 1.99 -9.63
C TYR A 30 6.82 2.07 -8.90
N GLY A 31 6.82 2.39 -7.60
CA GLY A 31 5.57 2.57 -6.86
C GLY A 31 4.79 3.82 -7.27
N ARG A 32 5.49 4.92 -7.53
CA ARG A 32 4.92 6.26 -7.74
C ARG A 32 4.32 6.44 -9.13
N TYR A 33 4.99 5.94 -10.16
CA TYR A 33 4.65 6.17 -11.56
C TYR A 33 4.21 4.88 -12.28
N ALA A 34 3.58 5.02 -13.43
CA ALA A 34 3.22 3.90 -14.30
C ALA A 34 4.42 3.52 -15.18
N LEU A 35 5.50 3.05 -14.54
CA LEU A 35 6.75 2.63 -15.21
C LEU A 35 6.85 1.10 -15.23
N SER A 36 7.47 0.56 -16.28
CA SER A 36 7.91 -0.82 -16.39
C SER A 36 9.32 -1.00 -15.80
N TYR A 37 9.76 -2.25 -15.59
CA TYR A 37 11.15 -2.51 -15.18
C TYR A 37 12.16 -2.18 -16.27
N ARG A 38 11.73 -2.15 -17.54
CA ARG A 38 12.57 -1.74 -18.68
C ARG A 38 12.80 -0.23 -18.66
N ASP A 39 11.73 0.54 -18.47
CA ASP A 39 11.80 2.00 -18.37
C ASP A 39 12.76 2.41 -17.23
N LEU A 40 12.68 1.72 -16.08
CA LEU A 40 13.59 2.00 -14.96
C LEU A 40 15.05 1.63 -15.25
N LYS A 41 15.30 0.59 -16.06
CA LYS A 41 16.65 0.25 -16.52
C LYS A 41 17.19 1.36 -17.43
N GLU A 42 16.37 1.86 -18.35
CA GLU A 42 16.75 2.93 -19.28
C GLU A 42 17.03 4.25 -18.54
N ILE A 43 16.15 4.64 -17.61
CA ILE A 43 16.33 5.83 -16.75
C ILE A 43 17.57 5.70 -15.82
N ALA A 44 17.92 4.48 -15.41
CA ALA A 44 19.15 4.25 -14.67
C ALA A 44 20.39 4.41 -15.57
N ALA A 45 20.33 3.90 -16.81
CA ALA A 45 21.40 4.02 -17.79
C ALA A 45 21.68 5.47 -18.19
N GLU A 46 20.65 6.33 -18.27
CA GLU A 46 20.83 7.79 -18.46
C GLU A 46 21.71 8.43 -17.38
N ARG A 47 21.80 7.83 -16.20
CA ARG A 47 22.66 8.26 -15.08
C ARG A 47 23.96 7.47 -14.98
N GLY A 48 24.32 6.70 -16.00
CA GLY A 48 25.53 5.86 -16.02
C GLY A 48 25.44 4.60 -15.14
N LEU A 49 24.23 4.16 -14.77
CA LEU A 49 24.04 2.97 -13.94
C LEU A 49 23.62 1.76 -14.79
N GLU A 50 24.51 0.77 -14.91
CA GLU A 50 24.26 -0.47 -15.65
C GLU A 50 23.48 -1.51 -14.81
N ILE A 51 22.18 -1.30 -14.65
CA ILE A 51 21.34 -2.15 -13.80
C ILE A 51 20.43 -3.05 -14.64
N GLU A 52 20.53 -4.36 -14.42
CA GLU A 52 19.62 -5.30 -15.06
C GLU A 52 18.17 -5.19 -14.55
N ARG A 53 17.20 -5.35 -15.47
CA ARG A 53 15.76 -5.24 -15.15
C ARG A 53 15.32 -6.22 -14.06
N SER A 54 15.92 -7.41 -14.03
CA SER A 54 15.66 -8.46 -13.04
C SER A 54 16.16 -8.07 -11.64
N THR A 55 17.23 -7.26 -11.57
CA THR A 55 17.75 -6.72 -10.31
C THR A 55 16.78 -5.70 -9.72
N ILE A 56 16.25 -4.78 -10.54
CA ILE A 56 15.20 -3.83 -10.12
C ILE A 56 13.95 -4.58 -9.64
N CYS A 57 13.53 -5.62 -10.36
CA CYS A 57 12.39 -6.47 -9.99
C CYS A 57 12.58 -7.11 -8.61
N ARG A 58 13.77 -7.67 -8.33
CA ARG A 58 14.11 -8.22 -7.01
C ARG A 58 14.03 -7.15 -5.92
N TRP A 59 14.56 -5.96 -6.17
CA TRP A 59 14.48 -4.86 -5.20
C TRP A 59 13.04 -4.41 -4.93
N VAL A 60 12.18 -4.33 -5.94
CA VAL A 60 10.77 -4.00 -5.72
C VAL A 60 10.08 -5.04 -4.84
N HIS A 61 10.33 -6.32 -5.07
CA HIS A 61 9.75 -7.38 -4.25
C HIS A 61 10.28 -7.39 -2.82
N GLU A 62 11.57 -7.13 -2.64
CA GLU A 62 12.23 -7.12 -1.33
C GLU A 62 11.90 -5.87 -0.51
N TYR A 63 11.96 -4.69 -1.13
CA TYR A 63 11.85 -3.41 -0.46
C TYR A 63 10.45 -2.79 -0.53
N GLY A 64 9.56 -3.25 -1.41
CA GLY A 64 8.24 -2.67 -1.58
C GLY A 64 7.37 -2.75 -0.32
N SER A 65 7.18 -3.95 0.22
CA SER A 65 6.48 -4.15 1.51
C SER A 65 7.21 -3.50 2.69
N GLN A 66 8.54 -3.44 2.62
CA GLN A 66 9.38 -2.84 3.64
C GLN A 66 9.20 -1.31 3.74
N ILE A 67 9.18 -0.61 2.59
CA ILE A 67 8.89 0.82 2.53
C ILE A 67 7.46 1.06 3.02
N ALA A 68 6.49 0.30 2.50
CA ALA A 68 5.10 0.44 2.90
C ALA A 68 4.91 0.28 4.41
N LYS A 69 5.53 -0.74 5.03
CA LYS A 69 5.48 -0.97 6.47
C LYS A 69 6.10 0.18 7.26
N ARG A 70 7.28 0.66 6.86
CA ARG A 70 7.99 1.74 7.55
C ARG A 70 7.29 3.09 7.44
N LEU A 71 6.53 3.33 6.36
CA LEU A 71 5.75 4.56 6.19
C LEU A 71 4.49 4.63 7.07
N ARG A 72 3.92 3.49 7.47
CA ARG A 72 2.63 3.44 8.21
C ARG A 72 2.57 4.38 9.42
N PRO A 73 3.56 4.44 10.33
CA PRO A 73 3.51 5.34 11.49
C PRO A 73 3.52 6.83 11.13
N HIS A 74 3.98 7.18 9.92
CA HIS A 74 4.15 8.56 9.47
C HIS A 74 2.92 9.12 8.75
N PHE A 75 1.86 8.32 8.56
CA PHE A 75 0.63 8.79 7.95
C PHE A 75 -0.26 9.54 8.95
N ARG A 76 -0.94 10.59 8.47
CA ARG A 76 -1.94 11.38 9.19
C ARG A 76 -3.12 10.49 9.55
N GLN A 77 -3.76 10.82 10.68
CA GLN A 77 -4.94 10.09 11.13
C GLN A 77 -6.09 10.25 10.12
N THR A 78 -6.75 9.14 9.79
CA THR A 78 -7.95 9.13 8.92
C THR A 78 -9.19 9.50 9.73
N CYS A 79 -10.28 9.86 9.04
CA CYS A 79 -11.54 10.13 9.73
C CYS A 79 -12.40 8.87 9.92
N ALA A 80 -13.39 8.97 10.81
CA ALA A 80 -14.31 7.89 11.17
C ALA A 80 -15.41 7.59 10.12
N SER A 81 -15.31 8.14 8.90
CA SER A 81 -16.26 7.87 7.81
C SER A 81 -15.54 7.14 6.70
N TRP A 82 -15.76 5.83 6.64
CA TRP A 82 -15.09 4.92 5.72
C TRP A 82 -15.92 4.74 4.45
N ARG A 83 -15.23 4.56 3.33
CA ARG A 83 -15.75 4.05 2.06
C ARG A 83 -14.92 2.83 1.73
N LEU A 84 -15.58 1.70 1.56
CA LEU A 84 -14.95 0.42 1.30
C LEU A 84 -15.59 -0.16 0.05
N ASP A 85 -14.75 -0.61 -0.85
CA ASP A 85 -15.18 -1.29 -2.06
C ASP A 85 -14.15 -2.37 -2.44
N GLU A 86 -14.59 -3.34 -3.24
CA GLU A 86 -13.74 -4.37 -3.80
C GLU A 86 -13.56 -4.16 -5.28
N THR A 87 -12.35 -4.44 -5.78
CA THR A 87 -12.12 -4.46 -7.22
C THR A 87 -11.34 -5.68 -7.66
N LEU A 88 -11.62 -6.14 -8.88
CA LEU A 88 -10.90 -7.25 -9.48
C LEU A 88 -9.51 -6.83 -9.98
N VAL A 89 -8.52 -7.67 -9.68
CA VAL A 89 -7.17 -7.65 -10.27
C VAL A 89 -6.79 -9.05 -10.72
N LYS A 90 -6.01 -9.17 -11.80
CA LYS A 90 -5.60 -10.46 -12.36
C LYS A 90 -4.23 -10.88 -11.81
N ILE A 91 -4.11 -12.13 -11.41
CA ILE A 91 -2.85 -12.73 -10.93
C ILE A 91 -2.72 -14.12 -11.56
N LYS A 92 -1.68 -14.33 -12.37
CA LYS A 92 -1.43 -15.59 -13.12
C LYS A 92 -2.69 -16.11 -13.82
N GLY A 93 -3.34 -15.24 -14.59
CA GLY A 93 -4.57 -15.61 -15.32
C GLY A 93 -5.86 -15.60 -14.49
N ARG A 94 -5.79 -15.61 -13.15
CA ARG A 94 -6.95 -15.75 -12.25
C ARG A 94 -7.36 -14.42 -11.64
N TRP A 95 -8.66 -14.22 -11.44
CA TRP A 95 -9.19 -13.02 -10.80
C TRP A 95 -9.10 -13.10 -9.26
N TYR A 96 -8.71 -11.98 -8.65
CA TYR A 96 -8.64 -11.79 -7.21
C TYR A 96 -9.37 -10.51 -6.83
N TYR A 97 -10.01 -10.52 -5.66
CA TYR A 97 -10.63 -9.36 -5.06
C TYR A 97 -9.59 -8.55 -4.29
N LEU A 98 -9.37 -7.32 -4.72
CA LEU A 98 -8.61 -6.30 -4.02
C LEU A 98 -9.59 -5.44 -3.21
N TYR A 99 -9.69 -5.76 -1.92
CA TYR A 99 -10.38 -4.94 -0.94
C TYR A 99 -9.60 -3.65 -0.73
N ARG A 100 -10.27 -2.51 -0.78
CA ARG A 100 -9.67 -1.21 -0.45
C ARG A 100 -10.63 -0.41 0.40
N ALA A 101 -10.08 0.42 1.27
CA ALA A 101 -10.84 1.42 1.99
C ALA A 101 -10.16 2.78 1.95
N ILE A 102 -10.98 3.80 1.77
CA ILE A 102 -10.61 5.21 1.89
C ILE A 102 -11.53 5.90 2.89
N ASP A 103 -11.12 7.05 3.41
CA ASP A 103 -11.99 7.89 4.23
C ASP A 103 -12.80 8.86 3.35
N LYS A 104 -13.63 9.71 3.97
CA LYS A 104 -14.44 10.68 3.20
C LYS A 104 -13.66 11.74 2.44
N TYR A 105 -12.40 11.95 2.80
CA TYR A 105 -11.51 12.90 2.14
C TYR A 105 -10.59 12.21 1.11
N GLY A 106 -10.74 10.90 0.91
CA GLY A 106 -9.96 10.13 -0.06
C GLY A 106 -8.65 9.56 0.49
N ASN A 107 -8.38 9.72 1.79
CA ASN A 107 -7.20 9.14 2.42
C ASN A 107 -7.35 7.61 2.46
N THR A 108 -6.37 6.87 1.95
CA THR A 108 -6.34 5.41 2.04
C THR A 108 -6.21 4.97 3.49
N LEU A 109 -7.05 4.02 3.90
CA LEU A 109 -6.96 3.34 5.20
C LEU A 109 -6.07 2.12 5.07
N ASP A 110 -6.46 1.19 4.19
CA ASP A 110 -5.70 -0.02 3.91
C ASP A 110 -6.23 -0.75 2.67
N TRP A 111 -5.53 -1.81 2.26
CA TRP A 111 -5.93 -2.73 1.19
C TRP A 111 -5.71 -4.20 1.58
N MET A 112 -6.36 -5.14 0.89
CA MET A 112 -6.10 -6.58 1.04
C MET A 112 -6.49 -7.37 -0.21
N LEU A 113 -5.68 -8.36 -0.58
CA LEU A 113 -6.06 -9.36 -1.59
C LEU A 113 -6.80 -10.55 -0.98
N SER A 114 -7.84 -11.00 -1.66
CA SER A 114 -8.62 -12.21 -1.35
C SER A 114 -8.99 -12.96 -2.64
N ARG A 115 -9.09 -14.29 -2.54
CA ARG A 115 -9.66 -15.12 -3.62
C ARG A 115 -11.18 -15.14 -3.60
N GLN A 116 -11.77 -14.87 -2.43
CA GLN A 116 -13.20 -14.98 -2.18
C GLN A 116 -13.77 -13.62 -1.81
N GLN A 117 -14.99 -13.34 -2.28
CA GLN A 117 -15.79 -12.19 -1.87
C GLN A 117 -16.88 -12.67 -0.91
N ASN A 118 -16.53 -12.83 0.37
CA ASN A 118 -17.45 -13.34 1.39
C ASN A 118 -17.29 -12.57 2.71
N ALA A 119 -18.22 -12.80 3.64
CA ALA A 119 -18.23 -12.11 4.92
C ALA A 119 -16.95 -12.33 5.74
N LYS A 120 -16.35 -13.54 5.63
CA LYS A 120 -15.06 -13.86 6.28
C LYS A 120 -13.92 -13.00 5.74
N ALA A 121 -13.87 -12.79 4.42
CA ALA A 121 -12.89 -11.92 3.78
C ALA A 121 -13.10 -10.45 4.17
N ALA A 122 -14.34 -9.95 4.15
CA ALA A 122 -14.66 -8.59 4.59
C ALA A 122 -14.28 -8.37 6.07
N MET A 123 -14.59 -9.32 6.95
CA MET A 123 -14.22 -9.25 8.36
C MET A 123 -12.69 -9.22 8.59
N ARG A 124 -11.94 -10.07 7.85
CA ARG A 124 -10.47 -10.04 7.87
C ARG A 124 -9.94 -8.67 7.44
N PHE A 125 -10.56 -8.05 6.44
CA PHE A 125 -10.19 -6.73 5.99
C PHE A 125 -10.47 -5.65 7.05
N PHE A 126 -11.63 -5.69 7.71
CA PHE A 126 -11.93 -4.77 8.83
C PHE A 126 -10.89 -4.84 9.94
N LYS A 127 -10.53 -6.06 10.39
CA LYS A 127 -9.47 -6.27 11.40
C LYS A 127 -8.14 -5.68 10.94
N LYS A 128 -7.76 -5.94 9.69
CA LYS A 128 -6.50 -5.44 9.09
C LYS A 128 -6.47 -3.92 9.03
N ALA A 129 -7.56 -3.29 8.62
CA ALA A 129 -7.66 -1.84 8.47
C ALA A 129 -7.61 -1.12 9.83
N ILE A 130 -8.33 -1.61 10.85
CA ILE A 130 -8.29 -1.01 12.21
C ILE A 130 -6.94 -1.17 12.87
N ALA A 131 -6.22 -2.26 12.61
CA ALA A 131 -4.89 -2.47 13.15
C ALA A 131 -3.85 -1.45 12.66
N GLN A 132 -4.19 -0.56 11.71
CA GLN A 132 -3.29 0.48 11.25
C GLN A 132 -3.23 1.65 12.25
N PRO A 133 -2.03 2.16 12.60
CA PRO A 133 -1.88 3.15 13.68
C PRO A 133 -2.48 4.53 13.36
N TYR A 134 -2.77 4.80 12.09
CA TYR A 134 -3.36 6.05 11.62
C TYR A 134 -4.86 5.90 11.31
N VAL A 135 -5.44 4.72 11.48
CA VAL A 135 -6.84 4.49 11.14
C VAL A 135 -7.71 4.71 12.36
N LYS A 136 -8.65 5.67 12.25
CA LYS A 136 -9.64 5.93 13.30
C LYS A 136 -10.81 4.94 13.17
N SER A 137 -11.28 4.41 14.30
CA SER A 137 -12.45 3.54 14.36
C SER A 137 -13.66 4.17 13.65
N PRO A 138 -14.40 3.41 12.83
CA PRO A 138 -15.47 3.97 12.03
C PRO A 138 -16.69 4.29 12.90
N ARG A 139 -17.30 5.45 12.60
CA ARG A 139 -18.68 5.79 12.96
C ARG A 139 -19.64 5.35 11.86
N VAL A 140 -19.18 5.37 10.61
CA VAL A 140 -19.97 4.98 9.44
C VAL A 140 -19.07 4.26 8.43
N VAL A 141 -19.54 3.14 7.91
CA VAL A 141 -18.92 2.43 6.79
C VAL A 141 -19.88 2.48 5.61
N ASN A 142 -19.47 3.15 4.53
CA ASN A 142 -20.17 3.06 3.25
C ASN A 142 -19.57 1.93 2.42
N VAL A 143 -20.41 1.05 1.92
CA VAL A 143 -20.03 -0.10 1.10
C VAL A 143 -20.86 -0.14 -0.17
N ASP A 144 -20.42 -0.90 -1.17
CA ASP A 144 -21.30 -1.32 -2.24
C ASP A 144 -22.40 -2.29 -1.73
N LYS A 145 -23.42 -2.54 -2.55
CA LYS A 145 -24.59 -3.37 -2.19
C LYS A 145 -24.28 -4.86 -2.01
N HIS A 146 -23.02 -5.28 -2.07
CA HIS A 146 -22.63 -6.68 -1.93
C HIS A 146 -23.11 -7.31 -0.60
N ALA A 147 -23.50 -8.59 -0.65
CA ALA A 147 -24.14 -9.31 0.45
C ALA A 147 -23.17 -9.69 1.58
N SER A 148 -21.86 -9.69 1.32
CA SER A 148 -20.82 -10.01 2.32
C SER A 148 -20.70 -8.96 3.43
N PHE A 149 -21.04 -7.70 3.15
CA PHE A 149 -20.74 -6.59 4.06
C PHE A 149 -21.64 -6.50 5.29
N PRO A 150 -22.99 -6.63 5.20
CA PRO A 150 -23.83 -6.60 6.39
C PRO A 150 -23.45 -7.65 7.45
N PRO A 151 -23.29 -8.95 7.14
CA PRO A 151 -22.93 -9.92 8.15
C PRO A 151 -21.52 -9.67 8.71
N ALA A 152 -20.56 -9.22 7.88
CA ALA A 152 -19.23 -8.86 8.37
C ALA A 152 -19.25 -7.62 9.27
N HIS A 153 -20.09 -6.63 8.96
CA HIS A 153 -20.25 -5.42 9.75
C HIS A 153 -20.93 -5.72 11.09
N GLN A 154 -21.97 -6.56 11.11
CA GLN A 154 -22.60 -6.98 12.35
C GLN A 154 -21.60 -7.72 13.23
N LYS A 155 -20.90 -8.71 12.67
CA LYS A 155 -19.84 -9.43 13.39
C LYS A 155 -18.73 -8.51 13.92
N ALA A 156 -18.37 -7.46 13.19
CA ALA A 156 -17.41 -6.47 13.67
C ALA A 156 -17.93 -5.67 14.88
N LYS A 157 -19.24 -5.43 14.98
CA LYS A 157 -19.84 -4.84 16.19
C LYS A 157 -19.87 -5.84 17.34
N ASP A 158 -20.26 -7.08 17.07
CA ASP A 158 -20.37 -8.13 18.08
C ASP A 158 -19.00 -8.45 18.72
N GLU A 159 -17.92 -8.41 17.93
CA GLU A 159 -16.54 -8.58 18.41
C GLU A 159 -15.93 -7.29 19.04
N GLY A 160 -16.71 -6.21 19.19
CA GLY A 160 -16.24 -4.94 19.75
C GLY A 160 -15.25 -4.17 18.86
N LEU A 161 -15.02 -4.63 17.64
CA LEU A 161 -14.11 -4.00 16.67
C LEU A 161 -14.68 -2.65 16.18
N PHE A 162 -16.00 -2.59 15.96
CA PHE A 162 -16.74 -1.36 15.69
C PHE A 162 -17.63 -1.01 16.89
N SER A 163 -17.87 0.28 17.09
CA SER A 163 -18.87 0.73 18.07
C SER A 163 -20.26 0.17 17.73
N SER A 164 -21.07 -0.12 18.75
CA SER A 164 -22.49 -0.49 18.61
C SER A 164 -23.30 0.55 17.81
N GLN A 165 -22.87 1.81 17.80
CA GLN A 165 -23.48 2.91 17.04
C GLN A 165 -22.95 3.05 15.60
N CYS A 166 -21.96 2.23 15.20
CA CYS A 166 -21.43 2.27 13.84
C CYS A 166 -22.52 1.89 12.84
N LYS A 167 -22.73 2.77 11.84
CA LYS A 167 -23.76 2.58 10.81
C LYS A 167 -23.16 2.04 9.52
N LEU A 168 -23.78 1.03 8.93
CA LEU A 168 -23.51 0.61 7.57
C LEU A 168 -24.38 1.41 6.60
N ARG A 169 -23.79 1.93 5.52
CA ARG A 169 -24.49 2.63 4.44
C ARG A 169 -24.20 1.98 3.10
N ARG A 170 -25.19 2.02 2.20
CA ARG A 170 -25.13 1.45 0.83
C ARG A 170 -25.51 2.50 -0.21
N VAL A 171 -24.81 3.63 -0.17
CA VAL A 171 -25.16 4.80 -0.98
C VAL A 171 -24.25 4.86 -2.20
N LYS A 172 -24.83 4.64 -3.40
CA LYS A 172 -24.10 4.52 -4.67
C LYS A 172 -23.21 5.74 -4.97
N TYR A 173 -23.73 6.95 -4.85
CA TYR A 173 -22.97 8.16 -5.20
C TYR A 173 -21.75 8.42 -4.30
N LEU A 174 -21.74 7.88 -3.07
CA LEU A 174 -20.58 7.98 -2.18
C LEU A 174 -19.43 7.04 -2.59
N ASN A 175 -19.70 6.04 -3.45
CA ASN A 175 -18.69 5.13 -3.97
C ASN A 175 -17.83 5.75 -5.07
N ASN A 176 -18.27 6.84 -5.70
CA ASN A 176 -17.52 7.53 -6.76
C ASN A 176 -16.07 7.86 -6.33
N CYS A 177 -15.86 8.25 -5.06
CA CYS A 177 -14.52 8.54 -4.55
C CYS A 177 -13.60 7.32 -4.56
N ILE A 178 -14.11 6.15 -4.15
CA ILE A 178 -13.31 4.92 -4.08
C ILE A 178 -13.13 4.28 -5.47
N GLU A 179 -14.15 4.35 -6.32
CA GLU A 179 -14.06 3.95 -7.73
C GLU A 179 -13.00 4.76 -8.48
N ASN A 180 -12.97 6.08 -8.28
CA ASN A 180 -11.93 6.93 -8.85
C ASN A 180 -10.54 6.57 -8.31
N ASP A 181 -10.43 6.22 -7.04
CA ASP A 181 -9.16 5.77 -6.47
C ASP A 181 -8.72 4.39 -7.01
N HIS A 182 -9.67 3.50 -7.34
CA HIS A 182 -9.40 2.22 -8.00
C HIS A 182 -8.73 2.42 -9.37
N LYS A 183 -9.10 3.47 -10.11
CA LYS A 183 -8.54 3.76 -11.44
C LYS A 183 -7.01 3.95 -11.39
N ALA A 184 -6.47 4.57 -10.33
CA ALA A 184 -5.04 4.82 -10.20
C ALA A 184 -4.22 3.51 -10.08
N VAL A 185 -4.69 2.57 -9.27
CA VAL A 185 -4.05 1.25 -9.09
C VAL A 185 -4.23 0.42 -10.35
N LYS A 186 -5.46 0.35 -10.89
CA LYS A 186 -5.75 -0.40 -12.13
C LYS A 186 -4.92 0.07 -13.31
N ARG A 187 -4.72 1.37 -13.48
CA ARG A 187 -3.92 1.93 -14.59
C ARG A 187 -2.50 1.36 -14.56
N LYS A 188 -1.83 1.40 -13.41
CA LYS A 188 -0.49 0.85 -13.22
C LYS A 188 -0.46 -0.67 -13.41
N SER A 189 -1.43 -1.39 -12.82
CA SER A 189 -1.50 -2.85 -12.95
C SER A 189 -1.75 -3.30 -14.39
N ARG A 190 -2.63 -2.62 -15.13
CA ARG A 190 -2.94 -2.90 -16.54
C ARG A 190 -1.75 -2.62 -17.45
N PHE A 191 -1.11 -1.47 -17.26
CA PHE A 191 0.10 -1.10 -18.00
C PHE A 191 1.20 -2.17 -17.87
N ARG A 192 1.31 -2.80 -16.70
CA ARG A 192 2.29 -3.86 -16.39
C ARG A 192 1.82 -5.27 -16.75
N GLN A 193 0.72 -5.41 -17.48
CA GLN A 193 0.13 -6.71 -17.84
C GLN A 193 -0.21 -7.60 -16.62
N TRP A 194 -0.62 -6.96 -15.52
CA TRP A 194 -0.99 -7.61 -14.27
C TRP A 194 0.16 -8.38 -13.59
N TYR A 195 -0.17 -9.26 -12.64
CA TYR A 195 0.81 -9.91 -11.79
C TYR A 195 1.00 -11.38 -12.15
N GLN A 196 2.24 -11.87 -12.03
CA GLN A 196 2.59 -13.27 -12.35
C GLN A 196 2.43 -14.23 -11.16
N SER A 197 2.49 -13.74 -9.91
CA SER A 197 2.27 -14.56 -8.72
C SER A 197 1.74 -13.73 -7.55
N LEU A 198 1.17 -14.40 -6.54
CA LEU A 198 0.73 -13.73 -5.31
C LEU A 198 1.90 -13.16 -4.50
N SER A 199 3.05 -13.85 -4.49
CA SER A 199 4.24 -13.44 -3.76
C SER A 199 4.86 -12.16 -4.32
N THR A 200 4.71 -11.91 -5.62
CA THR A 200 5.20 -10.71 -6.31
C THR A 200 4.15 -9.59 -6.37
N ALA A 201 2.87 -9.95 -6.50
CA ALA A 201 1.76 -9.01 -6.49
C ALA A 201 1.69 -8.20 -5.19
N ARG A 202 1.84 -8.86 -4.04
CA ARG A 202 1.73 -8.21 -2.72
C ARG A 202 2.74 -7.08 -2.50
N PRO A 203 4.07 -7.29 -2.59
CA PRO A 203 5.04 -6.22 -2.40
C PRO A 203 4.91 -5.13 -3.47
N THR A 204 4.50 -5.48 -4.68
CA THR A 204 4.21 -4.51 -5.75
C THR A 204 3.03 -3.61 -5.40
N ILE A 205 1.91 -4.19 -4.94
CA ILE A 205 0.74 -3.41 -4.53
C ILE A 205 1.07 -2.60 -3.26
N ASP A 206 1.83 -3.17 -2.32
CA ASP A 206 2.28 -2.45 -1.12
C ASP A 206 3.00 -1.15 -1.48
N ILE A 207 3.99 -1.20 -2.37
CA ILE A 207 4.73 0.01 -2.76
C ILE A 207 3.86 0.97 -3.59
N MET A 208 2.99 0.44 -4.46
CA MET A 208 2.06 1.27 -5.24
C MET A 208 1.09 2.03 -4.35
N GLU A 209 0.51 1.36 -3.34
CA GLU A 209 -0.42 1.95 -2.39
C GLU A 209 0.28 2.92 -1.44
N ALA A 210 1.46 2.55 -0.92
CA ALA A 210 2.24 3.44 -0.06
C ALA A 210 2.63 4.73 -0.78
N MET A 211 3.15 4.64 -2.01
CA MET A 211 3.48 5.83 -2.79
C MET A 211 2.23 6.62 -3.19
N ARG A 212 1.08 5.95 -3.41
CA ARG A 212 -0.20 6.62 -3.64
C ARG A 212 -0.64 7.41 -2.41
N MET A 213 -0.48 6.88 -1.20
CA MET A 213 -0.76 7.60 0.05
C MET A 213 0.15 8.82 0.20
N VAL A 214 1.44 8.69 -0.11
CA VAL A 214 2.35 9.85 -0.16
C VAL A 214 1.85 10.91 -1.15
N GLN A 215 1.42 10.51 -2.35
CA GLN A 215 0.86 11.43 -3.36
C GLN A 215 -0.46 12.10 -2.94
N LYS A 216 -1.19 11.53 -1.98
CA LYS A 216 -2.46 12.07 -1.44
C LYS A 216 -2.27 13.05 -0.27
N ASP A 217 -1.04 13.52 -0.01
CA ASP A 217 -0.73 14.37 1.16
C ASP A 217 -0.96 13.67 2.52
N GLN A 218 -0.90 12.34 2.56
CA GLN A 218 -1.15 11.61 3.81
C GLN A 218 0.03 11.60 4.78
N LEU A 219 1.21 12.11 4.42
CA LEU A 219 2.33 12.18 5.36
C LEU A 219 2.12 13.31 6.39
N ARG A 220 2.44 13.04 7.65
CA ARG A 220 2.51 14.07 8.70
C ARG A 220 3.66 15.01 8.38
N TYR A 221 3.43 16.30 8.58
CA TYR A 221 4.44 17.38 8.49
C TYR A 221 5.12 17.60 7.12
N ILE A 222 4.95 16.69 6.15
CA ILE A 222 5.50 16.82 4.80
C ILE A 222 4.34 17.05 3.81
N LYS A 223 4.41 18.15 3.06
CA LYS A 223 3.43 18.49 2.02
C LYS A 223 3.63 17.66 0.76
N LYS A 224 2.55 17.39 0.04
CA LYS A 224 2.56 16.61 -1.22
C LYS A 224 3.51 17.15 -2.30
N GLN A 225 3.74 18.47 -2.34
CA GLN A 225 4.61 19.12 -3.33
C GLN A 225 6.10 18.93 -3.02
N ASN A 226 6.47 18.71 -1.76
CA ASN A 226 7.87 18.58 -1.37
C ASN A 226 8.36 17.13 -1.59
N ILE A 227 8.67 16.80 -2.85
CA ILE A 227 9.12 15.46 -3.24
C ILE A 227 10.46 15.11 -2.57
N CYS A 228 11.37 16.08 -2.42
CA CYS A 228 12.67 15.87 -1.79
C CYS A 228 12.51 15.45 -0.32
N ALA A 229 11.70 16.16 0.47
CA ALA A 229 11.44 15.79 1.86
C ALA A 229 10.75 14.42 1.99
N GLN A 230 9.87 14.05 1.04
CA GLN A 230 9.28 12.71 1.00
C GLN A 230 10.34 11.62 0.80
N ASN A 231 11.29 11.86 -0.12
CA ASN A 231 12.37 10.92 -0.39
C ASN A 231 13.32 10.83 0.82
N GLN A 232 13.73 11.96 1.39
CA GLN A 232 14.56 12.02 2.59
C GLN A 232 13.94 11.30 3.78
N LEU A 233 12.61 11.41 3.99
CA LEU A 233 11.93 10.62 5.01
C LEU A 233 12.12 9.12 4.75
N ILE A 234 11.89 8.67 3.52
CA ILE A 234 12.04 7.25 3.17
C ILE A 234 13.49 6.80 3.36
N ASP A 235 14.47 7.60 2.96
CA ASP A 235 15.91 7.29 3.11
C ASP A 235 16.30 7.19 4.60
N LYS A 236 15.85 8.13 5.44
CA LYS A 236 16.01 8.08 6.91
C LYS A 236 15.41 6.83 7.53
N LEU A 237 14.24 6.38 7.06
CA LEU A 237 13.59 5.16 7.56
C LEU A 237 14.40 3.88 7.29
N PHE A 238 15.34 3.94 6.36
CA PHE A 238 16.28 2.87 6.06
C PHE A 238 17.68 3.12 6.62
N GLY A 239 17.88 4.19 7.39
CA GLY A 239 19.15 4.53 8.02
C GLY A 239 20.19 5.10 7.06
N LEU A 240 19.76 5.64 5.91
CA LEU A 240 20.63 6.40 5.01
C LEU A 240 20.74 7.85 5.51
N ALA A 241 21.90 8.47 5.28
CA ALA A 241 22.09 9.88 5.56
C ALA A 241 21.17 10.73 4.68
N ALA A 242 20.68 11.85 5.19
CA ALA A 242 19.67 12.69 4.54
C ALA A 242 20.23 14.01 4.02
#